data_AF-A0A972T9W9-F1
#
_entry.id   AF-A0A972T9W9-F1
#
_cell.length_a   1.000
_cell.length_b   1.000
_cell.length_c   1.000
_cell.angle_alpha   90.00
_cell.angle_beta   90.00
_cell.angle_gamma   90.00
#
_symmetry.space_group_name_H-M   'P 1'
#
loop_
_entity.id
_entity.type
_entity.pdbx_description
1 polymer ?
#
loop_
_entity_poly.entity_id
_entity_poly.type
_entity_poly.pdbx_seq_one_letter_code
_entity_poly.pdbx_strand_id
1 'polypeptide(L)'
;MKKNFILLATMIAVFILHTVSFAVDGNVWLVDKNGKKHFTCPVRGNDAVVDEDTKYSDYKGDRYYFCSPGCKPAFEADPVKYIEEMRIPGNVVKVKGKKQYFNCPITSEIGKLKKDTPFSDYNGKRYYLCCPDCKPKFDANPQEYIDSLGKKTGKQCDKSSDCCTLGCTSCGK
;
A
#
# COMPACT_ATOMS: atom_id res chain seq x y z
N MET A 1 -1.77 61.49 -19.01
CA MET A 1 -2.63 60.32 -19.32
C MET A 1 -1.95 59.47 -20.39
N LYS A 2 -1.99 58.14 -20.29
CA LYS A 2 -1.34 57.12 -21.16
C LYS A 2 0.16 56.85 -20.90
N LYS A 3 0.41 56.06 -19.85
CA LYS A 3 1.55 55.14 -19.66
C LYS A 3 1.23 54.49 -18.32
N ASN A 4 0.85 53.21 -18.31
CA ASN A 4 0.77 52.29 -17.14
C ASN A 4 -0.20 51.10 -17.35
N PHE A 5 -0.90 51.00 -18.49
CA PHE A 5 -1.90 49.92 -18.68
C PHE A 5 -1.39 48.66 -19.40
N ILE A 6 -0.13 48.61 -19.84
CA ILE A 6 0.37 47.52 -20.70
C ILE A 6 1.14 46.43 -19.92
N LEU A 7 1.60 46.70 -18.70
CA LEU A 7 2.39 45.71 -17.93
C LEU A 7 1.55 44.69 -17.13
N LEU A 8 0.23 44.85 -17.01
CA LEU A 8 -0.60 43.93 -16.23
C LEU A 8 -1.15 42.76 -17.05
N ALA A 9 -1.11 42.83 -18.39
CA ALA A 9 -1.74 41.84 -19.28
C ALA A 9 -0.84 40.63 -19.60
N THR A 10 0.48 40.71 -19.38
CA THR A 10 1.40 39.60 -19.69
C THR A 10 1.70 38.69 -18.49
N MET A 11 1.44 39.14 -17.26
CA MET A 11 1.58 38.30 -16.05
C MET A 11 0.38 37.38 -15.79
N ILE A 12 -0.72 37.53 -16.52
CA ILE A 12 -1.90 36.66 -16.42
C ILE A 12 -1.80 35.44 -17.35
N ALA A 13 -0.95 35.48 -18.38
CA ALA A 13 -0.85 34.42 -19.39
C ALA A 13 0.15 33.28 -19.04
N VAL A 14 0.92 33.38 -17.96
CA VAL A 14 1.87 32.33 -17.53
C VAL A 14 1.37 31.56 -16.28
N PHE A 15 0.24 31.96 -15.72
CA PHE A 15 -0.48 31.21 -14.68
C PHE A 15 -1.51 30.23 -15.27
N ILE A 16 -1.31 29.77 -16.50
CA ILE A 16 -1.80 28.45 -16.90
C ILE A 16 -0.91 27.44 -16.16
N LEU A 17 -1.17 27.30 -14.85
CA LEU A 17 -0.82 26.10 -14.12
C LEU A 17 -1.36 24.96 -14.97
N HIS A 18 -0.47 24.29 -15.68
CA HIS A 18 -0.73 22.92 -16.10
C HIS A 18 -0.93 22.18 -14.78
N THR A 19 -2.18 22.05 -14.35
CA THR A 19 -2.56 21.03 -13.38
C THR A 19 -2.31 19.73 -14.11
N VAL A 20 -1.07 19.26 -14.08
CA VAL A 20 -0.73 17.88 -14.42
C VAL A 20 -1.55 17.06 -13.44
N SER A 21 -2.72 16.61 -13.90
CA SER A 21 -3.52 15.60 -13.21
C SER A 21 -2.68 14.33 -13.23
N PHE A 22 -1.75 14.23 -12.29
CA PHE A 22 -1.04 13.00 -12.02
C PHE A 22 -2.07 12.04 -11.45
N ALA A 23 -2.47 11.04 -12.23
CA ALA A 23 -3.27 9.94 -11.72
C ALA A 23 -2.53 9.33 -10.53
N VAL A 24 -3.26 9.14 -9.43
CA VAL A 24 -2.70 8.52 -8.22
C VAL A 24 -2.60 7.01 -8.47
N ASP A 25 -1.56 6.34 -7.97
CA ASP A 25 -1.46 4.90 -8.15
C ASP A 25 -2.55 4.17 -7.34
N GLY A 26 -3.55 3.58 -8.00
CA GLY A 26 -4.73 3.00 -7.37
C GLY A 26 -4.55 1.59 -6.81
N ASN A 27 -3.56 0.85 -7.31
CA ASN A 27 -3.29 -0.53 -6.88
C ASN A 27 -1.82 -0.81 -6.52
N VAL A 28 -1.00 0.22 -6.41
CA VAL A 28 0.37 0.12 -5.89
C VAL A 28 0.33 0.12 -4.37
N TRP A 29 1.01 -0.84 -3.75
CA TRP A 29 1.02 -1.01 -2.30
C TRP A 29 2.40 -0.79 -1.66
N LEU A 30 3.47 -0.77 -2.46
CA LEU A 30 4.82 -0.45 -1.99
C LEU A 30 5.66 0.15 -3.12
N VAL A 31 6.44 1.18 -2.80
CA VAL A 31 7.60 1.57 -3.61
C VAL A 31 8.84 1.11 -2.87
N ASP A 32 9.62 0.21 -3.48
CA ASP A 32 10.82 -0.31 -2.80
C ASP A 32 11.99 0.69 -2.83
N LYS A 33 13.06 0.35 -2.13
CA LYS A 33 14.27 1.18 -2.03
C LYS A 33 14.96 1.48 -3.37
N ASN A 34 14.64 0.74 -4.43
CA ASN A 34 15.16 0.97 -5.78
C ASN A 34 14.17 1.75 -6.64
N GLY A 35 13.07 2.28 -6.07
CA GLY A 35 12.03 3.01 -6.78
C GLY A 35 11.05 2.13 -7.54
N LYS A 36 11.11 0.80 -7.41
CA LYS A 36 10.17 -0.08 -8.11
C LYS A 36 8.81 -0.09 -7.42
N LYS A 37 7.74 0.13 -8.18
CA LYS A 37 6.36 0.07 -7.71
C LYS A 37 5.86 -1.37 -7.71
N HIS A 38 5.47 -1.88 -6.55
CA HIS A 38 4.82 -3.18 -6.37
C HIS A 38 3.31 -2.98 -6.33
N PHE A 39 2.57 -3.76 -7.10
CA PHE A 39 1.12 -3.62 -7.24
C PHE A 39 0.41 -4.97 -7.23
N THR A 40 -0.88 -4.96 -6.96
CA THR A 40 -1.75 -6.15 -7.07
C THR A 40 -2.63 -6.00 -8.31
N CYS A 41 -2.61 -6.98 -9.22
CA CYS A 41 -3.45 -6.95 -10.40
C CYS A 41 -4.95 -7.02 -10.01
N PRO A 42 -5.82 -6.07 -10.40
CA PRO A 42 -7.23 -6.07 -9.99
C PRO A 42 -8.00 -7.30 -10.50
N VAL A 43 -7.61 -7.81 -11.68
CA VAL A 43 -8.31 -8.91 -12.36
C VAL A 43 -7.90 -10.29 -11.84
N ARG A 44 -6.62 -10.48 -11.51
CA ARG A 44 -6.06 -11.79 -11.12
C ARG A 44 -5.68 -11.88 -9.65
N GLY A 45 -5.61 -10.76 -8.93
CA GLY A 45 -5.24 -10.70 -7.52
C GLY A 45 -3.77 -11.02 -7.22
N ASN A 46 -2.94 -11.30 -8.23
CA ASN A 46 -1.52 -11.58 -8.03
C ASN A 46 -0.69 -10.29 -8.00
N ASP A 47 0.36 -10.31 -7.18
CA ASP A 47 1.30 -9.21 -7.10
C ASP A 47 2.30 -9.23 -8.25
N ALA A 48 2.70 -8.04 -8.68
CA ALA A 48 3.69 -7.80 -9.72
C ALA A 48 4.43 -6.48 -9.47
N VAL A 49 5.43 -6.19 -10.31
CA VAL A 49 6.23 -4.98 -10.26
C VAL A 49 6.05 -4.23 -11.56
N VAL A 50 5.88 -2.91 -11.49
CA VAL A 50 5.79 -2.08 -12.69
C VAL A 50 7.14 -2.07 -13.42
N ASP A 51 7.08 -2.34 -14.71
CA ASP A 51 8.17 -2.23 -15.68
C ASP A 51 7.71 -1.45 -16.93
N GLU A 52 8.57 -1.37 -17.95
CA GLU A 52 8.31 -0.63 -19.19
C GLU A 52 7.14 -1.21 -20.00
N ASP A 53 6.87 -2.51 -19.87
CA ASP A 53 5.84 -3.21 -20.62
C ASP A 53 4.50 -3.28 -19.88
N THR A 54 4.50 -2.92 -18.59
CA THR A 54 3.32 -2.98 -17.72
C THR A 54 2.22 -2.06 -18.24
N LYS A 55 1.09 -2.66 -18.59
CA LYS A 55 -0.09 -1.93 -19.06
C LYS A 55 -0.89 -1.38 -17.89
N TYR A 56 -1.59 -0.28 -18.12
CA TYR A 56 -2.45 0.35 -17.14
C TYR A 56 -3.71 0.94 -17.79
N SER A 57 -4.70 1.23 -16.95
CA SER A 57 -5.87 2.05 -17.28
C SER A 57 -6.10 3.05 -16.15
N ASP A 58 -6.47 4.27 -16.53
CA ASP A 58 -6.85 5.31 -15.58
C ASP A 58 -8.38 5.30 -15.41
N TYR A 59 -8.86 5.24 -14.18
CA TYR A 59 -10.28 5.21 -13.86
C TYR A 59 -10.56 6.08 -12.63
N LYS A 60 -11.47 7.06 -12.76
CA LYS A 60 -11.84 8.01 -11.70
C LYS A 60 -10.66 8.74 -11.03
N GLY A 61 -9.59 8.98 -11.77
CA GLY A 61 -8.39 9.68 -11.27
C GLY A 61 -7.30 8.76 -10.71
N ASP A 62 -7.57 7.45 -10.63
CA ASP A 62 -6.62 6.44 -10.18
C ASP A 62 -6.07 5.62 -11.35
N ARG A 63 -4.78 5.31 -11.29
CA ARG A 63 -4.08 4.45 -12.25
C ARG A 63 -4.02 3.01 -11.75
N TYR A 64 -4.53 2.08 -12.55
CA TYR A 64 -4.54 0.65 -12.25
C TYR A 64 -3.60 -0.10 -13.19
N TYR A 65 -2.58 -0.76 -12.62
CA TYR A 65 -1.61 -1.57 -13.35
C TYR A 65 -2.05 -3.03 -13.50
N PHE A 66 -1.61 -3.69 -14.58
CA PHE A 66 -2.00 -5.05 -14.92
C PHE A 66 -0.81 -5.98 -15.08
N CYS A 67 -0.92 -7.21 -14.57
CA CYS A 67 0.15 -8.21 -14.67
C CYS A 67 0.26 -8.87 -16.05
N SER A 68 -0.73 -8.70 -16.93
CA SER A 68 -0.69 -9.23 -18.29
C SER A 68 -1.58 -8.42 -19.24
N PRO A 69 -1.30 -8.43 -20.57
CA PRO A 69 -2.08 -7.68 -21.55
C PRO A 69 -3.58 -8.01 -21.55
N GLY A 70 -3.95 -9.27 -21.28
CA GLY A 70 -5.35 -9.70 -21.25
C GLY A 70 -6.16 -9.18 -20.05
N CYS A 71 -5.51 -8.67 -19.00
CA CYS A 71 -6.22 -8.13 -17.83
C CYS A 71 -6.78 -6.72 -18.10
N LYS A 72 -6.12 -5.93 -18.96
CA LYS A 72 -6.58 -4.57 -19.30
C LYS A 72 -8.00 -4.54 -19.90
N PRO A 73 -8.31 -5.26 -21.00
CA PRO A 73 -9.64 -5.21 -21.59
C PRO A 73 -10.72 -5.77 -20.64
N ALA A 74 -10.38 -6.77 -19.81
CA ALA A 74 -11.30 -7.27 -18.79
C ALA A 74 -11.64 -6.18 -17.77
N PHE A 75 -10.63 -5.48 -17.24
CA PHE A 75 -10.83 -4.38 -16.30
C PHE A 75 -11.64 -3.24 -16.91
N GLU A 76 -11.36 -2.85 -18.16
CA GLU A 76 -12.07 -1.75 -18.83
C GLU A 76 -13.55 -2.06 -19.12
N ALA A 77 -13.91 -3.34 -19.26
CA ALA A 77 -15.30 -3.75 -19.45
C ALA A 77 -16.15 -3.56 -18.19
N ASP A 78 -15.57 -3.75 -17.00
CA ASP A 78 -16.27 -3.59 -15.72
C ASP A 78 -15.29 -3.24 -14.58
N PRO A 79 -14.79 -1.99 -14.52
CA PRO A 79 -13.76 -1.61 -13.55
C PRO A 79 -14.27 -1.63 -12.12
N VAL A 80 -15.55 -1.33 -11.91
CA VAL A 80 -16.17 -1.28 -10.57
C VAL A 80 -16.08 -2.65 -9.90
N LYS A 81 -16.46 -3.72 -10.63
CA LYS A 81 -16.37 -5.10 -10.14
C LYS A 81 -14.97 -5.42 -9.61
N TYR A 82 -13.93 -5.15 -10.40
CA TYR A 82 -12.56 -5.49 -10.01
C TYR A 82 -12.03 -4.62 -8.88
N ILE A 83 -12.40 -3.33 -8.84
CA ILE A 83 -12.00 -2.42 -7.74
C ILE A 83 -12.63 -2.86 -6.41
N GLU A 84 -13.90 -3.24 -6.42
CA GLU A 84 -14.62 -3.67 -5.20
C GLU A 84 -14.13 -5.02 -4.65
N GLU A 85 -13.66 -5.92 -5.52
CA GLU A 85 -13.12 -7.22 -5.12
C GLU A 85 -11.62 -7.19 -4.79
N MET A 86 -10.87 -6.20 -5.31
CA MET A 86 -9.42 -6.12 -5.14
C MET A 86 -9.03 -5.91 -3.67
N ARG A 87 -8.03 -6.66 -3.20
CA ARG A 87 -7.44 -6.50 -1.87
C ARG A 87 -5.94 -6.29 -2.01
N ILE A 88 -5.50 -5.05 -1.83
CA ILE A 88 -4.06 -4.75 -1.87
C ILE A 88 -3.44 -4.95 -0.48
N PRO A 89 -2.19 -5.45 -0.37
CA PRO A 89 -1.46 -5.47 0.89
C PRO A 89 -1.48 -4.12 1.61
N GLY A 90 -1.98 -4.09 2.84
CA GLY A 90 -2.08 -2.87 3.65
C GLY A 90 -0.89 -2.66 4.59
N ASN A 91 -0.10 -3.70 4.85
CA ASN A 91 0.97 -3.68 5.85
C ASN A 91 2.23 -4.43 5.41
N VAL A 92 2.39 -4.72 4.12
CA VAL A 92 3.67 -5.22 3.60
C VAL A 92 4.64 -4.05 3.50
N VAL A 93 5.77 -4.17 4.19
CA VAL A 93 6.75 -3.07 4.32
C VAL A 93 8.04 -3.33 3.55
N LYS A 94 8.26 -4.59 3.10
CA LYS A 94 9.51 -4.97 2.47
C LYS A 94 9.35 -6.18 1.56
N VAL A 95 10.05 -6.13 0.43
CA VAL A 95 10.19 -7.26 -0.51
C VAL A 95 11.68 -7.59 -0.68
N LYS A 96 12.03 -8.88 -0.63
CA LYS A 96 13.39 -9.39 -0.90
C LYS A 96 13.29 -10.60 -1.82
N GLY A 97 13.52 -10.37 -3.12
CA GLY A 97 13.25 -11.38 -4.15
C GLY A 97 11.76 -11.71 -4.18
N LYS A 98 11.41 -13.00 -4.14
CA LYS A 98 10.01 -13.46 -4.08
C LYS A 98 9.39 -13.45 -2.67
N LYS A 99 10.10 -12.93 -1.66
CA LYS A 99 9.65 -12.95 -0.26
C LYS A 99 9.14 -11.57 0.15
N GLN A 100 7.94 -11.51 0.69
CA GLN A 100 7.36 -10.31 1.29
C GLN A 100 7.43 -10.38 2.81
N TYR A 101 7.56 -9.22 3.44
CA TYR A 101 7.58 -9.05 4.89
C TYR A 101 6.57 -7.98 5.28
N PHE A 102 5.78 -8.27 6.29
CA PHE A 102 4.70 -7.41 6.76
C PHE A 102 4.93 -7.00 8.20
N ASN A 103 4.38 -5.85 8.58
CA ASN A 103 4.36 -5.39 9.95
C ASN A 103 3.01 -5.74 10.57
N CYS A 104 2.98 -6.60 11.59
CA CYS A 104 1.75 -6.97 12.28
C CYS A 104 1.11 -5.73 12.93
N PRO A 105 -0.14 -5.35 12.60
CA PRO A 105 -0.76 -4.13 13.14
C PRO A 105 -0.94 -4.15 14.66
N ILE A 106 -0.97 -5.32 15.28
CA ILE A 106 -1.16 -5.48 16.72
C ILE A 106 0.18 -5.48 17.47
N THR A 107 1.10 -6.37 17.09
CA THR A 107 2.36 -6.55 17.82
C THR A 107 3.49 -5.65 17.32
N SER A 108 3.31 -5.02 16.16
CA SER A 108 4.36 -4.27 15.44
C SER A 108 5.58 -5.12 15.02
N GLU A 109 5.47 -6.45 15.10
CA GLU A 109 6.53 -7.37 14.70
C GLU A 109 6.57 -7.54 13.18
N ILE A 110 7.78 -7.66 12.64
CA ILE A 110 7.98 -7.94 11.22
C ILE A 110 7.91 -9.45 10.97
N GLY A 111 6.81 -9.87 10.34
CA GLY A 111 6.60 -11.25 9.88
C GLY A 111 7.04 -11.45 8.44
N LYS A 112 7.38 -12.69 8.08
CA LYS A 112 7.52 -13.11 6.68
C LYS A 112 6.17 -13.63 6.19
N LEU A 113 5.71 -13.14 5.04
CA LEU A 113 4.48 -13.60 4.42
C LEU A 113 4.63 -15.05 3.92
N LYS A 114 3.66 -15.88 4.26
CA LYS A 114 3.51 -17.28 3.84
C LYS A 114 2.07 -17.51 3.36
N LYS A 115 1.82 -18.66 2.74
CA LYS A 115 0.48 -19.04 2.24
C LYS A 115 -0.56 -19.14 3.35
N ASP A 116 -0.13 -19.57 4.54
CA ASP A 116 -0.93 -19.79 5.74
C ASP A 116 -0.93 -18.58 6.70
N THR A 117 -0.33 -17.46 6.32
CA THR A 117 -0.33 -16.26 7.15
C THR A 117 -1.76 -15.78 7.37
N PRO A 118 -2.24 -15.70 8.63
CA PRO A 118 -3.56 -15.18 8.92
C PRO A 118 -3.68 -13.73 8.47
N PHE A 119 -4.87 -13.33 8.02
CA PHE A 119 -5.12 -11.98 7.57
C PHE A 119 -6.54 -11.54 7.89
N SER A 120 -6.79 -10.24 7.74
CA SER A 120 -8.13 -9.66 7.76
C SER A 120 -8.20 -8.54 6.73
N ASP A 121 -9.34 -8.46 6.04
CA ASP A 121 -9.56 -7.46 5.00
C ASP A 121 -10.35 -6.29 5.61
N TYR A 122 -9.88 -5.07 5.37
CA TYR A 122 -10.50 -3.84 5.87
C TYR A 122 -10.25 -2.70 4.87
N ASN A 123 -11.30 -1.98 4.49
CA ASN A 123 -11.24 -0.84 3.56
C ASN A 123 -10.45 -1.12 2.25
N GLY A 124 -10.74 -2.24 1.60
CA GLY A 124 -10.08 -2.64 0.33
C GLY A 124 -8.62 -3.07 0.48
N LYS A 125 -8.10 -3.15 1.71
CA LYS A 125 -6.74 -3.60 2.00
C LYS A 125 -6.75 -4.91 2.77
N ARG A 126 -5.74 -5.74 2.53
CA ARG A 126 -5.46 -6.96 3.28
C ARG A 126 -4.38 -6.72 4.31
N TYR A 127 -4.70 -6.95 5.58
CA TYR A 127 -3.79 -6.82 6.70
C TYR A 127 -3.35 -8.19 7.19
N TYR A 128 -2.06 -8.48 7.06
CA TYR A 128 -1.47 -9.73 7.50
C TYR A 128 -1.12 -9.69 8.99
N LEU A 129 -1.29 -10.83 9.66
CA LEU A 129 -1.17 -10.96 11.10
C LEU A 129 -0.11 -12.01 11.44
N CYS A 130 0.65 -11.79 12.52
CA CYS A 130 1.69 -12.74 12.92
C CYS A 130 1.13 -14.04 13.52
N CYS A 131 -0.12 -14.01 14.00
CA CYS A 131 -0.73 -15.11 14.75
C CYS A 131 -2.25 -15.23 14.50
N PRO A 132 -2.87 -16.42 14.65
CA PRO A 132 -4.32 -16.57 14.56
C PRO A 132 -5.09 -15.77 15.62
N ASP A 133 -4.56 -15.69 16.85
CA ASP A 133 -5.18 -14.97 17.98
C ASP A 133 -5.21 -13.44 17.77
N CYS A 134 -4.41 -12.95 16.83
CA CYS A 134 -4.36 -11.57 16.44
C CYS A 134 -5.60 -11.20 15.60
N LYS A 135 -6.21 -12.17 14.89
CA LYS A 135 -7.35 -11.94 14.01
C LYS A 135 -8.58 -11.38 14.72
N PRO A 136 -9.12 -12.03 15.78
CA PRO A 136 -10.31 -11.51 16.46
C PRO A 136 -10.07 -10.13 17.08
N LYS A 137 -8.86 -9.85 17.56
CA LYS A 137 -8.50 -8.53 18.08
C LYS A 137 -8.55 -7.46 16.99
N PHE A 138 -7.93 -7.75 15.83
CA PHE A 138 -7.94 -6.84 14.70
C PHE A 138 -9.36 -6.61 14.17
N ASP A 139 -10.16 -7.68 14.02
CA ASP A 139 -11.53 -7.58 13.52
C ASP A 139 -12.43 -6.74 14.44
N ALA A 140 -12.18 -6.76 15.76
CA ALA A 140 -12.97 -6.01 16.74
C ALA A 140 -12.75 -4.49 16.67
N ASN A 141 -11.52 -4.04 16.35
CA ASN A 141 -11.21 -2.62 16.20
C ASN A 141 -10.09 -2.36 15.18
N PRO A 142 -10.33 -2.57 13.88
CA PRO A 142 -9.26 -2.52 12.88
C PRO A 142 -8.67 -1.11 12.75
N GLN A 143 -9.51 -0.07 12.80
CA GLN A 143 -9.08 1.31 12.62
C GLN A 143 -8.03 1.74 13.66
N GLU A 144 -8.21 1.36 14.93
CA GLU A 144 -7.24 1.64 16.01
C GLU A 144 -5.84 1.11 15.67
N TYR A 145 -5.77 -0.13 15.18
CA TYR A 145 -4.48 -0.73 14.82
C TYR A 145 -3.88 -0.08 13.57
N ILE A 146 -4.71 0.28 12.58
CA ILE A 146 -4.23 0.93 11.35
C ILE A 146 -3.68 2.32 11.62
N ASP A 147 -4.31 3.10 12.49
CA ASP A 147 -3.85 4.45 12.83
C ASP A 147 -2.49 4.45 13.54
N SER A 148 -2.14 3.32 14.17
CA SER A 148 -0.86 3.10 14.85
C SER A 148 0.18 2.37 14.01
N LEU A 149 -0.20 1.84 12.84
CA LEU A 149 0.66 1.02 11.98
C LEU A 149 1.87 1.86 11.51
N GLY A 150 3.07 1.45 11.94
CA GLY A 150 4.32 2.15 11.63
C GLY A 150 4.67 3.32 12.56
N LYS A 151 3.82 3.69 13.52
CA LYS A 151 4.14 4.70 14.56
C LYS A 151 4.89 4.11 15.76
N LYS A 152 4.72 2.81 16.00
CA LYS A 152 5.54 2.08 16.97
C LYS A 152 6.81 1.61 16.28
N THR A 153 7.84 2.44 16.29
CA THR A 153 9.21 1.96 16.09
C THR A 153 9.45 0.91 17.17
N GLY A 154 9.46 -0.37 16.78
CA GLY A 154 9.70 -1.47 17.70
C GLY A 154 10.95 -1.17 18.51
N LYS A 155 10.82 -1.17 19.85
CA LYS A 155 12.00 -1.34 20.69
C LYS A 155 12.60 -2.68 20.28
N GLN A 156 13.83 -2.63 19.78
CA GLN A 156 14.63 -3.82 19.62
C GLN A 156 14.87 -4.39 21.03
N CYS A 157 14.32 -5.56 21.33
CA CYS A 157 14.63 -6.27 22.56
C CYS A 157 16.03 -6.89 22.39
N ASP A 158 17.06 -6.06 22.57
CA ASP A 158 18.46 -6.42 22.29
C ASP A 158 19.15 -7.13 23.45
N LYS A 159 18.50 -7.31 24.59
CA LYS A 159 19.10 -7.97 25.75
C LYS A 159 18.08 -8.83 26.49
N SER A 160 18.53 -10.02 26.86
CA SER A 160 17.81 -11.02 27.66
C SER A 160 17.38 -10.53 29.04
N SER A 161 17.91 -9.40 29.53
CA SER A 161 17.58 -8.83 30.83
C SER A 161 16.19 -8.18 30.91
N ASP A 162 15.59 -7.85 29.76
CA ASP A 162 14.34 -7.08 29.73
C ASP A 162 13.08 -7.98 29.66
N CYS A 163 13.25 -9.31 29.75
CA CYS A 163 12.17 -10.31 29.66
C CYS A 163 11.16 -10.28 30.84
N CYS A 164 11.34 -9.49 31.91
CA CYS A 164 10.53 -9.62 33.14
C CYS A 164 9.48 -8.52 33.43
N THR A 165 9.33 -7.45 32.64
CA THR A 165 8.31 -6.41 32.95
C THR A 165 7.29 -6.14 31.85
N LEU A 166 7.48 -6.70 30.66
CA LEU A 166 6.60 -6.46 29.52
C LEU A 166 6.18 -7.76 28.82
N GLY A 167 5.47 -8.64 29.55
CA GLY A 167 4.58 -9.64 28.94
C GLY A 167 5.13 -10.46 27.76
N CYS A 168 6.42 -10.81 27.76
CA CYS A 168 7.04 -11.62 26.73
C CYS A 168 6.77 -13.12 27.00
N THR A 169 5.96 -13.78 26.17
CA THR A 169 5.57 -15.19 26.35
C THR A 169 6.55 -16.21 25.78
N SER A 170 7.68 -15.82 25.19
CA SER A 170 8.73 -16.78 24.85
C SER A 170 10.11 -16.13 24.72
N CYS A 171 10.91 -16.27 25.78
CA CYS A 171 12.35 -16.05 25.77
C CYS A 171 13.00 -17.32 25.17
N GLY A 172 13.74 -17.20 24.07
CA GLY A 172 14.25 -18.34 23.28
C GLY A 172 15.66 -18.79 23.68
N LYS A 173 15.74 -20.01 24.23
CA LYS A 173 16.86 -20.97 24.41
C LYS A 173 18.30 -20.48 24.35
#